data_AF-A0A1Y1ZDS6-F1
#
_entry.id   AF-A0A1Y1ZDS6-F1
#
_cell.length_a   1.000
_cell.length_b   1.000
_cell.length_c   1.000
_cell.angle_alpha   90.00
_cell.angle_beta   90.00
_cell.angle_gamma   90.00
#
_symmetry.space_group_name_H-M   'P 1'
#
loop_
_entity.id
_entity.type
_entity.pdbx_description
1 polymer ?
#
loop_
_entity_poly.entity_id
_entity_poly.type
_entity_poly.pdbx_seq_one_letter_code
_entity_poly.pdbx_strand_id
1 'polypeptide(L)'
;MALVYESDSTGSLTSRSNSTNSIDDLLNSEDADVPPGAWKSELNVRIDQIVDRKRSSTEGRADNFSVYAHILMAKYAKDEIENRMNDILPSILRSIKSETSERETVTALRALAVSIVTLDSDDIYDSVCDQLKRTISNSASTHSKIGAIHALGAAAFFGGASEEESEDIMAFLLEIIESDGNSVGAHDEGSMVVAALEEWGLLATEIEDLEETTEIAIEAFVDQLQSTDSGVQIAAGENIALLYEKSYTPREEDEEASEEDGDSDGEHERRDGDKMVKRYTVYRRQDQLLHTLDELANISTRKISKKDRKTLHSSFADIRNSVQKPTRGPKYSTAIDHETGRLYGGGRMRVRINRNVEVRIDKWWKLQRLNALRRVLQGGFVHQYDKNEAVSRCLPFSVASKR
;
A
#
# COMPACT_ATOMS: atom_id res chain seq x y z
N MET A 1 -1.52 -29.34 -4.11
CA MET A 1 -0.22 -29.75 -3.52
C MET A 1 0.42 -28.50 -2.95
N ALA A 2 0.15 -28.24 -1.68
CA ALA A 2 0.62 -27.07 -0.94
C ALA A 2 2.04 -27.34 -0.43
N LEU A 3 2.92 -26.35 -0.52
CA LEU A 3 4.22 -26.39 0.15
C LEU A 3 4.41 -25.08 0.92
N VAL A 4 4.09 -25.19 2.20
CA VAL A 4 4.70 -24.48 3.32
C VAL A 4 6.18 -24.88 3.36
N TYR A 5 7.10 -23.94 3.59
CA TYR A 5 8.34 -24.24 4.30
C TYR A 5 8.87 -22.99 5.01
N GLU A 6 8.85 -23.10 6.33
CA GLU A 6 9.60 -22.33 7.32
C GLU A 6 11.11 -22.44 7.04
N SER A 7 11.85 -21.37 7.35
CA SER A 7 13.29 -21.44 7.53
C SER A 7 13.63 -20.99 8.95
N ASP A 8 13.90 -21.98 9.81
CA ASP A 8 14.55 -21.81 11.10
C ASP A 8 16.02 -21.45 10.91
N SER A 9 16.48 -20.41 11.62
CA SER A 9 17.87 -20.28 12.03
C SER A 9 17.90 -19.58 13.39
N THR A 10 17.84 -20.41 14.43
CA THR A 10 17.95 -20.00 15.84
C THR A 10 19.41 -19.77 16.21
N GLY A 11 19.81 -18.51 16.29
CA GLY A 11 21.00 -18.04 17.00
C GLY A 11 20.59 -17.36 18.30
N SER A 12 20.88 -18.00 19.43
CA SER A 12 20.51 -17.64 20.81
C SER A 12 20.86 -16.20 21.21
N LEU A 13 19.82 -15.40 21.53
CA LEU A 13 19.87 -14.28 22.48
C LEU A 13 18.61 -14.31 23.35
N THR A 14 18.73 -14.92 24.52
CA THR A 14 17.69 -14.95 25.56
C THR A 14 17.59 -13.61 26.28
N SER A 15 16.53 -12.83 26.01
CA SER A 15 15.65 -12.18 27.02
C SER A 15 14.81 -11.08 26.36
N ARG A 16 13.55 -11.40 25.99
CA ARG A 16 12.37 -10.49 25.87
C ARG A 16 11.11 -11.08 25.20
N SER A 17 11.10 -12.37 24.83
CA SER A 17 10.00 -12.97 24.06
C SER A 17 8.70 -13.33 24.82
N ASN A 18 8.40 -12.73 25.98
CA ASN A 18 7.21 -13.11 26.77
C ASN A 18 5.96 -12.22 26.56
N SER A 19 6.07 -11.03 25.95
CA SER A 19 4.92 -10.11 25.80
C SER A 19 4.12 -10.28 24.52
N THR A 20 4.76 -10.69 23.42
CA THR A 20 4.09 -10.85 22.11
C THR A 20 3.23 -12.11 22.07
N ASN A 21 3.69 -13.21 22.66
CA ASN A 21 2.93 -14.46 22.66
C ASN A 21 1.61 -14.32 23.45
N SER A 22 1.62 -13.60 24.58
CA SER A 22 0.42 -13.38 25.38
C SER A 22 -0.62 -12.48 24.72
N ILE A 23 -0.21 -11.55 23.84
CA ILE A 23 -1.17 -10.72 23.09
C ILE A 23 -1.75 -11.51 21.91
N ASP A 24 -0.95 -12.35 21.25
CA ASP A 24 -1.42 -13.25 20.20
C ASP A 24 -2.46 -14.24 20.74
N ASP A 25 -2.22 -14.85 21.91
CA ASP A 25 -3.18 -15.72 22.58
C ASP A 25 -4.50 -14.99 22.89
N LEU A 26 -4.39 -13.73 23.33
CA LEU A 26 -5.55 -12.90 23.64
C LEU A 26 -6.35 -12.50 22.38
N LEU A 27 -5.68 -12.22 21.26
CA LEU A 27 -6.29 -11.78 20.01
C LEU A 27 -6.86 -12.94 19.18
N ASN A 28 -6.24 -14.13 19.26
CA ASN A 28 -6.56 -15.33 18.48
C ASN A 28 -7.48 -16.32 19.22
N SER A 29 -7.97 -15.97 20.42
CA SER A 29 -8.69 -16.88 21.31
C SER A 29 -9.84 -17.67 20.64
N GLU A 30 -9.53 -18.91 20.25
CA GLU A 30 -10.44 -20.07 20.27
C GLU A 30 -10.40 -20.78 21.64
N ASP A 31 -9.54 -20.32 22.56
CA ASP A 31 -9.41 -20.84 23.93
C ASP A 31 -10.58 -20.42 24.83
N ALA A 32 -11.14 -21.40 25.54
CA ALA A 32 -12.34 -21.27 26.36
C ALA A 32 -12.20 -20.35 27.60
N ASP A 33 -10.96 -19.95 27.96
CA ASP A 33 -10.66 -19.24 29.21
C ASP A 33 -10.43 -17.72 29.05
N VAL A 34 -10.43 -17.16 27.83
CA VAL A 34 -10.29 -15.71 27.62
C VAL A 34 -11.68 -15.05 27.45
N PRO A 35 -12.11 -14.14 28.33
CA PRO A 35 -13.41 -13.51 28.22
C PRO A 35 -13.60 -12.74 26.91
N PRO A 36 -14.77 -12.85 26.24
CA PRO A 36 -15.11 -11.99 25.11
C PRO A 36 -15.00 -10.52 25.51
N GLY A 37 -14.02 -9.80 24.95
CA GLY A 37 -13.77 -8.39 25.26
C GLY A 37 -12.55 -8.11 26.16
N ALA A 38 -11.76 -9.12 26.54
CA ALA A 38 -10.48 -8.90 27.24
C ALA A 38 -9.56 -7.94 26.48
N TRP A 39 -9.57 -8.00 25.14
CA TRP A 39 -8.82 -7.09 24.27
C TRP A 39 -9.24 -5.63 24.40
N LYS A 40 -10.51 -5.33 24.72
CA LYS A 40 -10.96 -3.95 24.95
C LYS A 40 -10.37 -3.40 26.25
N SER A 41 -10.30 -4.23 27.29
CA SER A 41 -9.70 -3.84 28.56
C SER A 41 -8.20 -3.58 28.38
N GLU A 42 -7.52 -4.47 27.67
CA GLU A 42 -6.11 -4.32 27.32
C GLU A 42 -5.87 -3.05 26.48
N LEU A 43 -6.71 -2.79 25.46
CA LEU A 43 -6.65 -1.58 24.66
C LEU A 43 -6.76 -0.32 25.51
N ASN A 44 -7.75 -0.26 26.42
CA ASN A 44 -7.92 0.88 27.33
C ASN A 44 -6.70 1.09 28.22
N VAL A 45 -6.10 0.01 28.75
CA VAL A 45 -4.85 0.09 29.51
C VAL A 45 -3.74 0.71 28.66
N ARG A 46 -3.58 0.28 27.40
CA ARG A 46 -2.57 0.85 26.50
C ARG A 46 -2.83 2.32 26.18
N ILE A 47 -4.08 2.70 25.94
CA ILE A 47 -4.50 4.10 25.73
C ILE A 47 -4.11 4.95 26.94
N ASP A 48 -4.45 4.51 28.15
CA ASP A 48 -4.14 5.27 29.36
C ASP A 48 -2.63 5.42 29.59
N GLN A 49 -1.83 4.39 29.27
CA GLN A 49 -0.37 4.47 29.34
C GLN A 49 0.27 5.32 28.22
N ILE A 50 -0.38 5.44 27.07
CA ILE A 50 0.04 6.34 25.98
C ILE A 50 -0.24 7.80 26.36
N VAL A 51 -1.42 8.07 26.93
CA VAL A 51 -1.86 9.41 27.33
C VAL A 51 -1.13 9.87 28.60
N ASP A 52 -1.11 9.07 29.65
CA ASP A 52 -0.39 9.37 30.90
C ASP A 52 1.07 8.92 30.82
N ARG A 53 1.92 9.80 30.29
CA ARG A 53 3.36 9.56 30.20
C ARG A 53 4.08 9.64 31.55
N LYS A 54 3.42 9.97 32.66
CA LYS A 54 4.09 10.12 33.96
C LYS A 54 4.75 8.81 34.35
N ARG A 55 6.08 8.86 34.56
CA ARG A 55 6.93 7.71 34.90
C ARG A 55 7.06 6.65 33.81
N SER A 56 6.65 6.94 32.57
CA SER A 56 6.92 6.07 31.42
C SER A 56 8.38 6.14 30.98
N SER A 57 9.01 4.98 30.76
CA SER A 57 10.30 4.91 30.07
C SER A 57 10.11 4.99 28.55
N THR A 58 11.15 5.37 27.81
CA THR A 58 11.18 5.33 26.34
C THR A 58 10.77 3.96 25.81
N GLU A 59 11.31 2.91 26.43
CA GLU A 59 10.98 1.53 26.07
C GLU A 59 9.53 1.16 26.37
N GLY A 60 9.01 1.55 27.54
CA GLY A 60 7.62 1.29 27.89
C GLY A 60 6.64 1.98 26.95
N ARG A 61 6.97 3.20 26.45
CA ARG A 61 6.17 3.87 25.43
C ARG A 61 6.18 3.11 24.11
N ALA A 62 7.34 2.66 23.65
CA ALA A 62 7.45 1.85 22.43
C ALA A 62 6.65 0.55 22.54
N ASP A 63 6.70 -0.13 23.68
CA ASP A 63 5.90 -1.33 23.94
C ASP A 63 4.38 -1.02 23.90
N ASN A 64 3.95 0.07 24.54
CA ASN A 64 2.53 0.45 24.53
C ASN A 64 2.02 0.79 23.13
N PHE A 65 2.77 1.55 22.33
CA PHE A 65 2.40 1.82 20.93
C PHE A 65 2.36 0.55 20.09
N SER A 66 3.34 -0.34 20.28
CA SER A 66 3.39 -1.62 19.56
C SER A 66 2.17 -2.49 19.85
N VAL A 67 1.77 -2.63 21.12
CA VAL A 67 0.60 -3.42 21.52
C VAL A 67 -0.70 -2.74 21.07
N TYR A 68 -0.82 -1.41 21.24
CA TYR A 68 -1.95 -0.64 20.73
C TYR A 68 -2.14 -0.85 19.23
N ALA A 69 -1.09 -0.67 18.43
CA ALA A 69 -1.15 -0.88 16.99
C ALA A 69 -1.53 -2.33 16.63
N HIS A 70 -0.99 -3.33 17.34
CA HIS A 70 -1.35 -4.73 17.12
C HIS A 70 -2.85 -4.97 17.36
N ILE A 71 -3.39 -4.49 18.47
CA ILE A 71 -4.82 -4.66 18.76
C ILE A 71 -5.68 -4.04 17.65
N LEU A 72 -5.37 -2.81 17.23
CA LEU A 72 -6.12 -2.15 16.16
C LEU A 72 -5.90 -2.81 14.79
N MET A 73 -4.75 -3.42 14.50
CA MET A 73 -4.59 -4.22 13.28
C MET A 73 -5.51 -5.44 13.32
N ALA A 74 -5.56 -6.14 14.45
CA ALA A 74 -6.26 -7.41 14.61
C ALA A 74 -7.77 -7.29 14.87
N LYS A 75 -8.25 -6.16 15.42
CA LYS A 75 -9.65 -5.92 15.80
C LYS A 75 -10.09 -4.55 15.30
N TYR A 76 -11.31 -4.47 14.77
CA TYR A 76 -11.93 -3.18 14.47
C TYR A 76 -12.38 -2.51 15.77
N ALA A 77 -11.73 -1.40 16.12
CA ALA A 77 -11.84 -0.76 17.44
C ALA A 77 -12.18 0.75 17.36
N LYS A 78 -12.97 1.15 16.34
CA LYS A 78 -13.33 2.56 16.11
C LYS A 78 -14.02 3.18 17.32
N ASP A 79 -15.07 2.53 17.84
CA ASP A 79 -15.85 3.00 18.98
C ASP A 79 -15.00 3.22 20.24
N GLU A 80 -13.96 2.40 20.44
CA GLU A 80 -13.06 2.48 21.59
C GLU A 80 -12.08 3.65 21.52
N ILE A 81 -11.65 4.06 20.32
CA ILE A 81 -10.59 5.07 20.15
C ILE A 81 -11.11 6.45 19.75
N GLU A 82 -12.26 6.54 19.07
CA GLU A 82 -12.79 7.79 18.49
C GLU A 82 -12.93 8.89 19.54
N ASN A 83 -13.60 8.59 20.66
CA ASN A 83 -13.82 9.56 21.76
C ASN A 83 -12.54 9.90 22.55
N ARG A 84 -11.45 9.14 22.36
CA ARG A 84 -10.17 9.34 23.05
C ARG A 84 -9.11 9.95 22.13
N MET A 85 -9.44 10.19 20.86
CA MET A 85 -8.44 10.57 19.86
C MET A 85 -7.82 11.94 20.15
N ASN A 86 -8.59 12.87 20.73
CA ASN A 86 -8.10 14.18 21.20
C ASN A 86 -6.96 14.08 22.23
N ASP A 87 -6.86 12.98 22.99
CA ASP A 87 -5.78 12.73 23.96
C ASP A 87 -4.66 11.87 23.38
N ILE A 88 -5.04 10.84 22.60
CA ILE A 88 -4.10 9.88 22.02
C ILE A 88 -3.25 10.54 20.93
N LEU A 89 -3.85 11.32 20.02
CA LEU A 89 -3.15 11.89 18.86
C LEU A 89 -2.01 12.84 19.28
N PRO A 90 -2.21 13.80 20.21
CA PRO A 90 -1.10 14.62 20.70
C PRO A 90 0.01 13.81 21.37
N SER A 91 -0.33 12.67 21.99
CA SER A 91 0.64 11.80 22.66
C SER A 91 1.50 11.03 21.66
N ILE A 92 0.89 10.52 20.57
CA ILE A 92 1.58 9.94 19.42
C ILE A 92 2.51 10.97 18.77
N LEU A 93 1.99 12.14 18.41
CA LEU A 93 2.76 13.21 17.77
C LEU A 93 3.93 13.69 18.64
N ARG A 94 3.75 13.73 19.96
CA ARG A 94 4.83 14.06 20.89
C ARG A 94 5.95 13.02 20.84
N SER A 95 5.64 11.74 20.73
CA SER A 95 6.64 10.67 20.62
C SER A 95 7.36 10.70 19.27
N ILE A 96 6.64 10.95 18.18
CA ILE A 96 7.24 11.15 16.85
C ILE A 96 8.19 12.35 16.87
N LYS A 97 7.75 13.49 17.41
CA LYS A 97 8.54 14.73 17.46
C LYS A 97 9.77 14.65 18.36
N SER A 98 9.69 13.90 19.45
CA SER A 98 10.77 13.83 20.43
C SER A 98 11.94 12.98 19.96
N GLU A 99 11.70 12.02 19.06
CA GLU A 99 12.70 11.06 18.53
C GLU A 99 13.64 10.48 19.61
N THR A 100 13.09 10.17 20.78
CA THR A 100 13.86 9.69 21.94
C THR A 100 14.52 8.33 21.71
N SER A 101 13.95 7.52 20.82
CA SER A 101 14.60 6.34 20.24
C SER A 101 13.92 5.99 18.93
N GLU A 102 14.65 5.37 18.00
CA GLU A 102 14.09 4.90 16.72
C GLU A 102 12.88 3.98 16.93
N ARG A 103 12.97 3.04 17.88
CA ARG A 103 11.88 2.09 18.16
C ARG A 103 10.61 2.79 18.62
N GLU A 104 10.71 3.75 19.53
CA GLU A 104 9.55 4.53 19.99
C GLU A 104 8.92 5.31 18.82
N THR A 105 9.75 5.98 18.01
CA THR A 105 9.27 6.76 16.86
C THR A 105 8.57 5.87 15.84
N VAL A 106 9.19 4.76 15.43
CA VAL A 106 8.64 3.84 14.42
C VAL A 106 7.34 3.19 14.91
N THR A 107 7.28 2.79 16.18
CA THR A 107 6.04 2.23 16.76
C THR A 107 4.94 3.28 16.90
N ALA A 108 5.27 4.53 17.22
CA ALA A 108 4.32 5.65 17.24
C ALA A 108 3.78 5.98 15.84
N LEU A 109 4.64 6.00 14.81
CA LEU A 109 4.24 6.19 13.40
C LEU A 109 3.30 5.07 12.93
N ARG A 110 3.59 3.82 13.32
CA ARG A 110 2.70 2.69 13.04
C ARG A 110 1.35 2.82 13.75
N ALA A 111 1.37 3.19 15.03
CA ALA A 111 0.16 3.43 15.80
C ALA A 111 -0.68 4.56 15.17
N LEU A 112 -0.04 5.60 14.63
CA LEU A 112 -0.71 6.67 13.91
C LEU A 112 -1.40 6.13 12.65
N ALA A 113 -0.66 5.47 11.76
CA ALA A 113 -1.19 4.96 10.48
C ALA A 113 -2.38 4.02 10.68
N VAL A 114 -2.27 3.09 11.66
CA VAL A 114 -3.37 2.16 11.97
C VAL A 114 -4.56 2.89 12.60
N SER A 115 -4.35 3.93 13.42
CA SER A 115 -5.45 4.72 13.98
C SER A 115 -6.21 5.47 12.89
N ILE A 116 -5.49 6.06 11.93
CA ILE A 116 -6.07 6.76 10.78
C ILE A 116 -6.97 5.82 9.97
N VAL A 117 -6.46 4.64 9.57
CA VAL A 117 -7.25 3.64 8.82
C VAL A 117 -8.45 3.11 9.63
N THR A 118 -8.32 3.03 10.95
CA THR A 118 -9.41 2.56 11.83
C THR A 118 -10.53 3.60 11.95
N LEU A 119 -10.18 4.88 11.99
CA LEU A 119 -11.12 5.97 12.18
C LEU A 119 -11.78 6.41 10.88
N ASP A 120 -11.00 6.51 9.79
CA ASP A 120 -11.44 7.03 8.48
C ASP A 120 -12.16 8.37 8.67
N SER A 121 -11.40 9.34 9.18
CA SER A 121 -11.89 10.64 9.66
C SER A 121 -11.28 11.76 8.85
N ASP A 122 -12.13 12.71 8.44
CA ASP A 122 -11.74 13.82 7.58
C ASP A 122 -10.90 14.90 8.29
N ASP A 123 -10.69 14.79 9.60
CA ASP A 123 -10.09 15.86 10.42
C ASP A 123 -8.63 15.57 10.86
N ILE A 124 -8.09 14.39 10.53
CA ILE A 124 -6.79 13.96 11.09
C ILE A 124 -5.62 14.55 10.29
N TYR A 125 -5.75 14.67 8.97
CA TYR A 125 -4.69 15.08 8.06
C TYR A 125 -4.02 16.40 8.48
N ASP A 126 -4.82 17.45 8.69
CA ASP A 126 -4.36 18.79 9.09
C ASP A 126 -3.53 18.78 10.38
N SER A 127 -3.84 17.85 11.29
CA SER A 127 -3.16 17.75 12.57
C SER A 127 -1.79 17.06 12.48
N VAL A 128 -1.52 16.31 11.41
CA VAL A 128 -0.36 15.41 11.33
C VAL A 128 0.59 15.71 10.18
N CYS A 129 0.11 16.30 9.08
CA CYS A 129 0.86 16.48 7.83
C CYS A 129 2.22 17.16 8.06
N ASP A 130 2.23 18.34 8.69
CA ASP A 130 3.45 19.11 8.95
C ASP A 130 4.48 18.34 9.77
N GLN A 131 4.02 17.62 10.80
CA GLN A 131 4.92 16.86 11.67
C GLN A 131 5.49 15.65 10.92
N LEU A 132 4.71 15.00 10.05
CA LEU A 132 5.16 13.88 9.23
C LEU A 132 6.16 14.36 8.17
N LYS A 133 5.85 15.40 7.38
CA LYS A 133 6.79 16.03 6.42
C LYS A 133 8.10 16.41 7.13
N ARG A 134 8.01 17.02 8.31
CA ARG A 134 9.19 17.37 9.12
C ARG A 134 10.02 16.15 9.52
N THR A 135 9.39 15.05 9.95
CA THR A 135 10.09 13.81 10.31
C THR A 135 10.76 13.19 9.09
N ILE A 136 10.09 13.17 7.93
CA ILE A 136 10.67 12.70 6.66
C ILE A 136 11.92 13.50 6.30
N SER A 137 11.86 14.84 6.31
CA SER A 137 13.00 15.67 5.94
C SER A 137 14.14 15.67 6.96
N ASN A 138 13.82 15.66 8.27
CA ASN A 138 14.81 16.01 9.31
C ASN A 138 15.23 14.89 10.25
N SER A 139 14.53 13.75 10.30
CA SER A 139 14.92 12.66 11.20
C SER A 139 16.32 12.15 10.83
N ALA A 140 17.09 11.71 11.83
CA ALA A 140 18.39 11.05 11.59
C ALA A 140 18.24 9.54 11.28
N SER A 141 17.06 8.97 11.54
CA SER A 141 16.78 7.55 11.35
C SER A 141 16.02 7.31 10.05
N THR A 142 16.62 6.56 9.13
CA THR A 142 15.98 6.16 7.87
C THR A 142 14.68 5.39 8.12
N HIS A 143 14.64 4.51 9.15
CA HIS A 143 13.41 3.81 9.52
C HIS A 143 12.28 4.75 9.98
N SER A 144 12.62 5.80 10.73
CA SER A 144 11.65 6.82 11.12
C SER A 144 11.13 7.60 9.91
N LYS A 145 11.99 7.93 8.94
CA LYS A 145 11.57 8.59 7.70
C LYS A 145 10.62 7.71 6.88
N ILE A 146 10.97 6.43 6.67
CA ILE A 146 10.14 5.46 5.94
C ILE A 146 8.78 5.29 6.64
N GLY A 147 8.78 5.10 7.96
CA GLY A 147 7.54 5.01 8.73
C GLY A 147 6.68 6.28 8.62
N ALA A 148 7.31 7.44 8.48
CA ALA A 148 6.62 8.72 8.30
C ALA A 148 6.06 8.90 6.89
N ILE A 149 6.74 8.40 5.84
CA ILE A 149 6.17 8.35 4.48
C ILE A 149 4.89 7.53 4.48
N HIS A 150 4.91 6.31 5.01
CA HIS A 150 3.72 5.46 5.07
C HIS A 150 2.60 6.06 5.93
N ALA A 151 2.93 6.71 7.04
CA ALA A 151 1.94 7.41 7.85
C ALA A 151 1.36 8.64 7.14
N LEU A 152 2.16 9.34 6.31
CA LEU A 152 1.70 10.49 5.52
C LEU A 152 0.77 10.05 4.39
N GLY A 153 1.11 8.98 3.67
CA GLY A 153 0.23 8.40 2.66
C GLY A 153 -1.10 7.92 3.25
N ALA A 154 -1.06 7.24 4.41
CA ALA A 154 -2.28 6.88 5.14
C ALA A 154 -3.09 8.11 5.60
N ALA A 155 -2.42 9.16 6.09
CA ALA A 155 -3.08 10.40 6.50
C ALA A 155 -3.74 11.14 5.34
N ALA A 156 -3.10 11.18 4.18
CA ALA A 156 -3.69 11.80 3.00
C ALA A 156 -4.91 10.99 2.51
N PHE A 157 -4.74 9.67 2.34
CA PHE A 157 -5.77 8.81 1.75
C PHE A 157 -6.99 8.57 2.67
N PHE A 158 -6.80 8.45 3.99
CA PHE A 158 -7.87 8.10 4.94
C PHE A 158 -8.13 9.18 6.01
N GLY A 159 -7.33 10.25 6.01
CA GLY A 159 -7.35 11.28 7.05
C GLY A 159 -7.96 12.61 6.60
N GLY A 160 -8.54 12.68 5.40
CA GLY A 160 -9.29 13.85 4.92
C GLY A 160 -8.49 14.88 4.13
N ALA A 161 -7.37 14.52 3.49
CA ALA A 161 -6.71 15.46 2.60
C ALA A 161 -7.60 15.77 1.40
N SER A 162 -7.58 17.03 0.98
CA SER A 162 -8.13 17.44 -0.32
C SER A 162 -7.28 16.90 -1.47
N GLU A 163 -7.81 17.02 -2.69
CA GLU A 163 -7.09 16.65 -3.91
C GLU A 163 -5.81 17.50 -4.08
N GLU A 164 -5.89 18.81 -3.91
CA GLU A 164 -4.74 19.73 -3.96
C GLU A 164 -3.66 19.35 -2.93
N GLU A 165 -4.07 19.03 -1.69
CA GLU A 165 -3.14 18.58 -0.66
C GLU A 165 -2.50 17.22 -0.97
N SER A 166 -3.25 16.33 -1.62
CA SER A 166 -2.74 15.04 -2.08
C SER A 166 -1.73 15.22 -3.21
N GLU A 167 -1.98 16.11 -4.16
CA GLU A 167 -1.05 16.49 -5.23
C GLU A 167 0.23 17.11 -4.67
N ASP A 168 0.12 17.99 -3.67
CA ASP A 168 1.27 18.57 -2.96
C ASP A 168 2.14 17.50 -2.30
N ILE A 169 1.52 16.47 -1.72
CA ILE A 169 2.24 15.33 -1.14
C ILE A 169 2.87 14.50 -2.25
N MET A 170 2.16 14.25 -3.35
CA MET A 170 2.70 13.54 -4.51
C MET A 170 3.92 14.25 -5.09
N ALA A 171 3.91 15.59 -5.19
CA ALA A 171 5.06 16.38 -5.62
C ALA A 171 6.24 16.24 -4.64
N PHE A 172 5.98 16.28 -3.33
CA PHE A 172 7.01 16.06 -2.31
C PHE A 172 7.61 14.64 -2.39
N LEU A 173 6.79 13.60 -2.58
CA LEU A 173 7.25 12.24 -2.77
C LEU A 173 8.04 12.09 -4.08
N LEU A 174 7.63 12.77 -5.14
CA LEU A 174 8.34 12.77 -6.42
C LEU A 174 9.75 13.37 -6.29
N GLU A 175 9.93 14.44 -5.52
CA GLU A 175 11.26 15.00 -5.23
C GLU A 175 12.19 13.98 -4.54
N ILE A 176 11.64 13.16 -3.63
CA ILE A 176 12.39 12.06 -2.99
C ILE A 176 12.79 11.01 -4.03
N ILE A 177 11.89 10.69 -4.95
CA ILE A 177 12.11 9.69 -6.00
C ILE A 177 13.17 10.16 -7.01
N GLU A 178 13.06 11.38 -7.51
CA GLU A 178 13.99 11.96 -8.50
C GLU A 178 15.41 12.12 -7.95
N SER A 179 15.52 12.38 -6.63
CA SER A 179 16.80 12.61 -5.98
C SER A 179 17.43 11.35 -5.37
N ASP A 180 16.83 10.16 -5.57
CA ASP A 180 17.25 8.91 -4.93
C ASP A 180 17.36 9.04 -3.39
N GLY A 181 16.41 9.75 -2.78
CA GLY A 181 16.36 10.03 -1.34
C GLY A 181 17.23 11.19 -0.86
N ASN A 182 18.00 11.84 -1.74
CA ASN A 182 18.91 12.91 -1.36
C ASN A 182 18.23 14.18 -0.84
N SER A 183 17.05 14.53 -1.37
CA SER A 183 16.28 15.70 -0.93
C SER A 183 15.95 15.69 0.57
N VAL A 184 15.93 14.49 1.18
CA VAL A 184 15.63 14.28 2.60
C VAL A 184 16.80 13.68 3.37
N GLY A 185 18.02 13.72 2.82
CA GLY A 185 19.24 13.26 3.48
C GLY A 185 19.35 11.75 3.66
N ALA A 186 18.71 10.95 2.79
CA ALA A 186 18.74 9.49 2.77
C ALA A 186 19.38 8.96 1.46
N HIS A 187 20.62 9.38 1.19
CA HIS A 187 21.35 9.08 -0.05
C HIS A 187 21.45 7.57 -0.31
N ASP A 188 21.10 7.13 -1.53
CA ASP A 188 21.13 5.74 -2.01
C ASP A 188 20.30 4.75 -1.15
N GLU A 189 19.33 5.24 -0.38
CA GLU A 189 18.47 4.37 0.43
C GLU A 189 17.28 3.86 -0.40
N GLY A 190 17.48 2.75 -1.13
CA GLY A 190 16.43 2.18 -1.99
C GLY A 190 15.09 1.94 -1.28
N SER A 191 15.12 1.57 0.01
CA SER A 191 13.90 1.41 0.81
C SER A 191 13.11 2.71 1.02
N MET A 192 13.78 3.86 1.02
CA MET A 192 13.14 5.17 1.04
C MET A 192 12.41 5.44 -0.28
N VAL A 193 13.08 5.21 -1.40
CA VAL A 193 12.53 5.45 -2.74
C VAL A 193 11.35 4.51 -2.99
N VAL A 194 11.44 3.24 -2.53
CA VAL A 194 10.30 2.31 -2.54
C VAL A 194 9.12 2.88 -1.76
N ALA A 195 9.33 3.34 -0.52
CA ALA A 195 8.24 3.90 0.27
C ALA A 195 7.60 5.11 -0.41
N ALA A 196 8.40 5.99 -1.01
CA ALA A 196 7.90 7.15 -1.74
C ALA A 196 7.08 6.73 -2.98
N LEU A 197 7.57 5.78 -3.79
CA LEU A 197 6.86 5.24 -4.94
C LEU A 197 5.54 4.57 -4.55
N GLU A 198 5.54 3.80 -3.46
CA GLU A 198 4.35 3.10 -2.95
C GLU A 198 3.26 4.07 -2.52
N GLU A 199 3.60 5.12 -1.77
CA GLU A 199 2.61 6.11 -1.32
C GLU A 199 2.20 7.06 -2.46
N TRP A 200 3.10 7.39 -3.38
CA TRP A 200 2.74 8.14 -4.59
C TRP A 200 1.72 7.37 -5.43
N GLY A 201 1.95 6.06 -5.62
CA GLY A 201 1.04 5.17 -6.33
C GLY A 201 -0.31 5.00 -5.64
N LEU A 202 -0.35 5.02 -4.31
CA LEU A 202 -1.59 5.02 -3.53
C LEU A 202 -2.42 6.27 -3.78
N LEU A 203 -1.83 7.46 -3.64
CA LEU A 203 -2.53 8.75 -3.80
C LEU A 203 -3.00 8.96 -5.25
N ALA A 204 -2.20 8.57 -6.23
CA ALA A 204 -2.59 8.55 -7.63
C ALA A 204 -3.85 7.71 -7.91
N THR A 205 -4.22 6.77 -7.03
CA THR A 205 -5.48 6.02 -7.22
C THR A 205 -6.73 6.87 -6.98
N GLU A 206 -6.65 7.96 -6.23
CA GLU A 206 -7.78 8.83 -5.88
C GLU A 206 -8.01 9.97 -6.88
N ILE A 207 -6.95 10.42 -7.55
CA ILE A 207 -7.04 11.48 -8.57
C ILE A 207 -7.70 10.92 -9.83
N GLU A 208 -8.78 11.55 -10.29
CA GLU A 208 -9.52 11.11 -11.47
C GLU A 208 -8.77 11.44 -12.77
N ASP A 209 -8.31 12.68 -12.90
CA ASP A 209 -7.50 13.16 -14.04
C ASP A 209 -6.04 13.31 -13.64
N LEU A 210 -5.19 12.42 -14.14
CA LEU A 210 -3.76 12.39 -13.85
C LEU A 210 -2.91 12.92 -15.00
N GLU A 211 -3.47 13.58 -16.03
CA GLU A 211 -2.70 13.96 -17.21
C GLU A 211 -1.47 14.82 -16.87
N GLU A 212 -1.65 15.95 -16.17
CA GLU A 212 -0.56 16.85 -15.79
C GLU A 212 0.44 16.16 -14.86
N THR A 213 -0.06 15.49 -13.82
CA THR A 213 0.77 14.73 -12.87
C THR A 213 1.58 13.64 -13.57
N THR A 214 1.03 13.01 -14.61
CA THR A 214 1.71 12.00 -15.41
C THR A 214 2.87 12.60 -16.19
N GLU A 215 2.67 13.76 -16.84
CA GLU A 215 3.73 14.41 -17.62
C GLU A 215 4.96 14.73 -16.77
N ILE A 216 4.75 15.10 -15.50
CA ILE A 216 5.81 15.44 -14.54
C ILE A 216 6.49 14.15 -14.04
N ALA A 217 5.73 13.14 -13.64
CA ALA A 217 6.27 11.98 -12.93
C ALA A 217 6.87 10.88 -13.83
N ILE A 218 6.44 10.77 -15.09
CA ILE A 218 6.77 9.61 -15.92
C ILE A 218 8.27 9.45 -16.18
N GLU A 219 9.00 10.54 -16.43
CA GLU A 219 10.45 10.45 -16.68
C GLU A 219 11.19 9.96 -15.42
N ALA A 220 10.81 10.44 -14.23
CA ALA A 220 11.36 9.96 -12.97
C ALA A 220 11.15 8.45 -12.79
N PHE A 221 9.95 7.92 -13.07
CA PHE A 221 9.70 6.49 -12.95
C PHE A 221 10.46 5.65 -13.98
N VAL A 222 10.60 6.15 -15.21
CA VAL A 222 11.39 5.49 -16.25
C VAL A 222 12.87 5.43 -15.85
N ASP A 223 13.41 6.50 -15.28
CA ASP A 223 14.78 6.53 -14.78
C ASP A 223 14.98 5.53 -13.63
N GLN A 224 14.01 5.42 -12.72
CA GLN A 224 14.05 4.45 -11.62
C GLN A 224 14.02 2.97 -12.05
N LEU A 225 13.62 2.66 -13.28
CA LEU A 225 13.77 1.31 -13.84
C LEU A 225 15.24 0.87 -13.96
N GLN A 226 16.18 1.82 -14.00
CA GLN A 226 17.62 1.55 -14.05
C GLN A 226 18.26 1.37 -12.66
N SER A 227 17.47 1.47 -11.59
CA SER A 227 17.95 1.28 -10.22
C SER A 227 18.58 -0.11 -10.02
N THR A 228 19.54 -0.20 -9.09
CA THR A 228 20.13 -1.49 -8.69
C THR A 228 19.28 -2.23 -7.67
N ASP A 229 18.31 -1.55 -7.05
CA ASP A 229 17.36 -2.13 -6.10
C ASP A 229 16.12 -2.65 -6.84
N SER A 230 15.87 -3.96 -6.75
CA SER A 230 14.72 -4.56 -7.43
C SER A 230 13.37 -4.08 -6.90
N GLY A 231 13.29 -3.67 -5.63
CA GLY A 231 12.09 -3.10 -5.05
C GLY A 231 11.77 -1.75 -5.70
N VAL A 232 12.77 -0.89 -5.87
CA VAL A 232 12.63 0.40 -6.56
C VAL A 232 12.17 0.19 -7.99
N GLN A 233 12.83 -0.71 -8.73
CA GLN A 233 12.44 -1.05 -10.11
C GLN A 233 10.98 -1.50 -10.18
N ILE A 234 10.57 -2.41 -9.29
CA ILE A 234 9.20 -2.93 -9.28
C ILE A 234 8.21 -1.81 -8.95
N ALA A 235 8.41 -1.05 -7.88
CA ALA A 235 7.49 0.00 -7.47
C ALA A 235 7.33 1.08 -8.56
N ALA A 236 8.43 1.47 -9.23
CA ALA A 236 8.39 2.38 -10.37
C ALA A 236 7.61 1.78 -11.55
N GLY A 237 7.85 0.51 -11.88
CA GLY A 237 7.12 -0.19 -12.93
C GLY A 237 5.62 -0.35 -12.65
N GLU A 238 5.23 -0.60 -11.38
CA GLU A 238 3.82 -0.65 -10.97
C GLU A 238 3.14 0.72 -11.11
N ASN A 239 3.84 1.82 -10.78
CA ASN A 239 3.34 3.17 -11.02
C ASN A 239 3.22 3.50 -12.51
N ILE A 240 4.19 3.12 -13.34
CA ILE A 240 4.08 3.24 -14.81
C ILE A 240 2.84 2.50 -15.30
N ALA A 241 2.61 1.27 -14.85
CA ALA A 241 1.44 0.50 -15.24
C ALA A 241 0.12 1.17 -14.80
N LEU A 242 0.10 1.78 -13.61
CA LEU A 242 -1.04 2.58 -13.13
C LEU A 242 -1.29 3.80 -14.03
N LEU A 243 -0.25 4.53 -14.44
CA LEU A 243 -0.41 5.70 -15.32
C LEU A 243 -0.97 5.32 -16.69
N TYR A 244 -0.50 4.21 -17.27
CA TYR A 244 -1.09 3.66 -18.49
C TYR A 244 -2.56 3.24 -18.27
N GLU A 245 -2.89 2.61 -17.15
CA GLU A 245 -4.28 2.27 -16.82
C GLU A 245 -5.16 3.53 -16.70
N LYS A 246 -4.66 4.58 -16.04
CA LYS A 246 -5.36 5.86 -15.80
C LYS A 246 -5.50 6.71 -17.05
N SER A 247 -4.63 6.54 -18.05
CA SER A 247 -4.77 7.23 -19.34
C SER A 247 -5.93 6.72 -20.20
N TYR A 248 -6.75 5.80 -19.67
CA TYR A 248 -7.97 5.31 -20.29
C TYR A 248 -9.14 5.41 -19.31
N THR A 249 -10.26 5.96 -19.76
CA THR A 249 -11.51 5.96 -18.99
C THR A 249 -12.65 5.31 -19.78
N PRO A 250 -13.74 4.89 -19.14
CA PRO A 250 -14.95 4.49 -19.85
C PRO A 250 -15.39 5.57 -20.83
N ARG A 251 -15.87 5.14 -21.98
CA ARG A 251 -16.46 6.00 -23.00
C ARG A 251 -17.80 6.54 -22.53
N GLU A 252 -18.01 7.83 -22.71
CA GLU A 252 -19.30 8.47 -22.43
C GLU A 252 -20.28 8.27 -23.61
N GLU A 253 -21.59 8.34 -23.36
CA GLU A 253 -22.63 8.00 -24.36
C GLU A 253 -22.60 8.93 -25.59
N ASP A 254 -22.09 10.14 -25.40
CA ASP A 254 -22.03 11.26 -26.32
C ASP A 254 -20.67 11.41 -27.05
N GLU A 255 -19.69 10.56 -26.76
CA GLU A 255 -18.40 10.53 -27.45
C GLU A 255 -18.49 9.71 -28.75
N GLU A 256 -17.97 10.25 -29.85
CA GLU A 256 -17.84 9.54 -31.13
C GLU A 256 -16.73 8.48 -31.08
N ALA A 257 -16.83 7.44 -31.92
CA ALA A 257 -15.84 6.36 -31.91
C ALA A 257 -14.60 6.79 -32.69
N SER A 258 -13.47 6.91 -32.00
CA SER A 258 -12.18 7.11 -32.67
C SER A 258 -11.54 5.76 -33.02
N GLU A 259 -10.66 5.74 -34.04
CA GLU A 259 -9.87 4.55 -34.39
C GLU A 259 -8.85 4.19 -33.29
N GLU A 260 -8.60 5.10 -32.33
CA GLU A 260 -7.73 4.91 -31.16
C GLU A 260 -8.50 4.43 -29.91
N ASP A 261 -9.84 4.32 -29.98
CA ASP A 261 -10.71 3.89 -28.88
C ASP A 261 -10.60 2.37 -28.62
N GLY A 262 -9.60 1.99 -27.83
CA GLY A 262 -9.47 0.66 -27.25
C GLY A 262 -8.93 -0.40 -28.21
N ASP A 263 -8.07 -1.27 -27.67
CA ASP A 263 -7.49 -2.43 -28.36
C ASP A 263 -8.54 -3.16 -29.23
N SER A 264 -8.43 -3.01 -30.55
CA SER A 264 -9.13 -3.81 -31.57
C SER A 264 -8.58 -5.25 -31.62
N ASP A 265 -8.48 -5.91 -30.47
CA ASP A 265 -8.06 -7.30 -30.38
C ASP A 265 -9.25 -8.20 -30.04
N GLY A 266 -9.99 -8.56 -31.10
CA GLY A 266 -10.81 -9.76 -31.16
C GLY A 266 -12.24 -9.61 -30.63
N GLU A 267 -13.20 -10.01 -31.48
CA GLU A 267 -14.65 -10.08 -31.27
C GLU A 267 -15.11 -10.99 -30.09
N HIS A 268 -14.24 -11.32 -29.13
CA HIS A 268 -14.49 -12.29 -28.07
C HIS A 268 -14.27 -11.80 -26.65
N GLU A 269 -13.90 -10.55 -26.41
CA GLU A 269 -13.57 -10.10 -25.04
C GLU A 269 -14.40 -8.90 -24.57
N ARG A 270 -15.21 -9.18 -23.55
CA ARG A 270 -16.17 -8.32 -22.81
C ARG A 270 -17.50 -8.05 -23.52
N ARG A 271 -18.44 -8.98 -23.31
CA ARG A 271 -19.89 -8.71 -23.43
C ARG A 271 -20.44 -7.78 -22.31
N ASP A 272 -19.58 -7.30 -21.40
CA ASP A 272 -19.98 -6.77 -20.08
C ASP A 272 -19.04 -5.68 -19.55
N GLY A 273 -18.26 -5.02 -20.40
CA GLY A 273 -17.35 -3.95 -19.98
C GLY A 273 -17.48 -2.75 -20.90
N ASP A 274 -17.48 -1.56 -20.30
CA ASP A 274 -17.54 -0.30 -21.04
C ASP A 274 -16.36 -0.23 -22.02
N LYS A 275 -16.63 0.30 -23.21
CA LYS A 275 -15.56 0.62 -24.16
C LYS A 275 -14.67 1.67 -23.50
N MET A 276 -13.37 1.45 -23.52
CA MET A 276 -12.41 2.37 -22.92
C MET A 276 -11.84 3.29 -24.01
N VAL A 277 -11.67 4.57 -23.71
CA VAL A 277 -11.12 5.58 -24.61
C VAL A 277 -9.79 6.06 -24.04
N LYS A 278 -8.79 6.21 -24.91
CA LYS A 278 -7.50 6.79 -24.53
C LYS A 278 -7.67 8.31 -24.36
N ARG A 279 -7.31 8.82 -23.19
CA ARG A 279 -7.44 10.25 -22.83
C ARG A 279 -6.18 11.05 -23.14
N TYR A 280 -5.02 10.51 -22.79
CA TYR A 280 -3.73 11.16 -22.99
C TYR A 280 -2.62 10.14 -23.27
N THR A 281 -1.45 10.64 -23.69
CA THR A 281 -0.27 9.81 -23.93
C THR A 281 0.66 9.88 -22.73
N VAL A 282 0.81 8.76 -22.02
CA VAL A 282 1.65 8.67 -20.81
C VAL A 282 3.13 8.93 -21.10
N TYR A 283 3.69 8.29 -22.13
CA TYR A 283 5.10 8.41 -22.44
C TYR A 283 5.35 8.47 -23.95
N ARG A 284 6.01 9.54 -24.40
CA ARG A 284 6.28 9.77 -25.84
C ARG A 284 7.20 8.70 -26.45
N ARG A 285 8.08 8.09 -25.64
CA ARG A 285 9.05 7.08 -26.08
C ARG A 285 8.62 5.67 -25.68
N GLN A 286 7.35 5.32 -25.89
CA GLN A 286 6.76 4.04 -25.49
C GLN A 286 7.55 2.82 -26.01
N ASP A 287 8.11 2.87 -27.22
CA ASP A 287 8.93 1.77 -27.76
C ASP A 287 10.20 1.51 -26.93
N GLN A 288 10.86 2.58 -26.48
CA GLN A 288 12.06 2.47 -25.62
C GLN A 288 11.68 1.93 -24.24
N LEU A 289 10.55 2.40 -23.69
CA LEU A 289 10.01 1.88 -22.44
C LEU A 289 9.71 0.37 -22.55
N LEU A 290 9.02 -0.05 -23.61
CA LEU A 290 8.71 -1.47 -23.83
C LEU A 290 9.96 -2.34 -23.94
N HIS A 291 11.03 -1.83 -24.58
CA HIS A 291 12.32 -2.51 -24.62
C HIS A 291 12.90 -2.68 -23.22
N THR A 292 12.98 -1.61 -22.42
CA THR A 292 13.48 -1.65 -21.04
C THR A 292 12.68 -2.63 -20.18
N LEU A 293 11.34 -2.62 -20.27
CA LEU A 293 10.48 -3.53 -19.54
C LEU A 293 10.69 -5.00 -19.97
N ASP A 294 10.95 -5.25 -21.26
CA ASP A 294 11.27 -6.59 -21.77
C ASP A 294 12.63 -7.10 -21.25
N GLU A 295 13.64 -6.23 -21.19
CA GLU A 295 14.94 -6.57 -20.61
C GLU A 295 14.83 -6.95 -19.13
N LEU A 296 14.05 -6.20 -18.35
CA LEU A 296 13.78 -6.49 -16.94
C LEU A 296 12.96 -7.79 -16.76
N ALA A 297 11.97 -8.02 -17.64
CA ALA A 297 11.18 -9.25 -17.64
C ALA A 297 12.02 -10.51 -17.97
N ASN A 298 13.14 -10.36 -18.67
CA ASN A 298 14.01 -11.45 -19.11
C ASN A 298 15.41 -11.44 -18.43
N ILE A 299 15.59 -10.65 -17.38
CA ILE A 299 16.90 -10.42 -16.77
C ILE A 299 17.55 -11.72 -16.25
N SER A 300 18.74 -12.04 -16.75
CA SER A 300 19.40 -13.34 -16.47
C SER A 300 20.71 -13.22 -15.67
N THR A 301 21.02 -12.02 -15.18
CA THR A 301 22.32 -11.72 -14.55
C THR A 301 22.51 -12.49 -13.23
N ARG A 302 23.74 -12.98 -13.01
CA ARG A 302 24.14 -13.67 -11.77
C ARG A 302 24.29 -12.73 -10.57
N LYS A 303 24.31 -11.41 -10.79
CA LYS A 303 24.43 -10.39 -9.73
C LYS A 303 23.13 -10.24 -8.92
N ILE A 304 22.00 -10.61 -9.52
CA ILE A 304 20.68 -10.52 -8.88
C ILE A 304 20.36 -11.85 -8.21
N SER A 305 19.81 -11.79 -6.99
CA SER A 305 19.41 -12.97 -6.24
C SER A 305 18.35 -13.77 -7.02
N LYS A 306 18.27 -15.08 -6.77
CA LYS A 306 17.27 -15.94 -7.43
C LYS A 306 15.84 -15.51 -7.08
N LYS A 307 15.63 -15.02 -5.85
CA LYS A 307 14.33 -14.54 -5.38
C LYS A 307 13.93 -13.28 -6.16
N ASP A 308 14.81 -12.28 -6.19
CA ASP A 308 14.52 -10.99 -6.83
C ASP A 308 14.34 -11.15 -8.32
N ARG A 309 15.16 -11.99 -8.98
CA ARG A 309 15.00 -12.30 -10.40
C ARG A 309 13.63 -12.89 -10.73
N LYS A 310 13.15 -13.82 -9.89
CA LYS A 310 11.81 -14.41 -10.08
C LYS A 310 10.71 -13.35 -9.93
N THR A 311 10.86 -12.45 -8.96
CA THR A 311 9.92 -11.36 -8.73
C THR A 311 9.94 -10.39 -9.91
N LEU A 312 11.12 -9.94 -10.35
CA LEU A 312 11.31 -9.07 -11.52
C LEU A 312 10.65 -9.66 -12.77
N HIS A 313 10.94 -10.92 -13.11
CA HIS A 313 10.33 -11.59 -14.27
C HIS A 313 8.80 -11.59 -14.20
N SER A 314 8.25 -11.94 -13.04
CA SER A 314 6.81 -12.00 -12.82
C SER A 314 6.14 -10.63 -12.87
N SER A 315 6.76 -9.60 -12.28
CA SER A 315 6.20 -8.25 -12.22
C SER A 315 6.33 -7.55 -13.57
N PHE A 316 7.52 -7.56 -14.18
CA PHE A 316 7.77 -6.86 -15.45
C PHE A 316 7.07 -7.49 -16.65
N ALA A 317 6.77 -8.80 -16.61
CA ALA A 317 5.87 -9.38 -17.61
C ALA A 317 4.46 -8.75 -17.56
N ASP A 318 3.91 -8.53 -16.36
CA ASP A 318 2.58 -7.93 -16.20
C ASP A 318 2.60 -6.42 -16.50
N ILE A 319 3.64 -5.70 -16.05
CA ILE A 319 3.82 -4.27 -16.31
C ILE A 319 3.95 -4.02 -17.82
N ARG A 320 4.82 -4.77 -18.51
CA ARG A 320 4.99 -4.70 -19.97
C ARG A 320 3.67 -4.96 -20.69
N ASN A 321 2.93 -6.00 -20.29
CA ASN A 321 1.61 -6.29 -20.87
C ASN A 321 0.62 -5.14 -20.66
N SER A 322 0.70 -4.44 -19.53
CA SER A 322 -0.17 -3.30 -19.22
C SER A 322 0.21 -2.07 -20.03
N VAL A 323 1.49 -1.80 -20.25
CA VAL A 323 1.94 -0.73 -21.16
C VAL A 323 1.49 -1.00 -22.60
N GLN A 324 1.51 -2.26 -23.05
CA GLN A 324 0.98 -2.63 -24.36
C GLN A 324 -0.55 -2.56 -24.41
N LYS A 325 -1.23 -2.97 -23.33
CA LYS A 325 -2.68 -3.18 -23.27
C LYS A 325 -3.26 -2.62 -21.95
N PRO A 326 -3.41 -1.30 -21.84
CA PRO A 326 -3.64 -0.65 -20.54
C PRO A 326 -4.96 -0.98 -19.85
N THR A 327 -5.95 -1.45 -20.60
CA THR A 327 -7.29 -1.75 -20.09
C THR A 327 -7.40 -3.10 -19.37
N ARG A 328 -6.33 -3.92 -19.39
CA ARG A 328 -6.33 -5.33 -18.98
C ARG A 328 -5.96 -5.57 -17.52
N GLY A 329 -5.23 -4.64 -16.90
CA GLY A 329 -4.79 -4.72 -15.51
C GLY A 329 -3.74 -5.80 -15.23
N PRO A 330 -3.33 -5.98 -13.96
CA PRO A 330 -2.27 -6.90 -13.56
C PRO A 330 -2.69 -8.37 -13.74
N LYS A 331 -1.69 -9.26 -13.94
CA LYS A 331 -1.85 -10.72 -14.07
C LYS A 331 -2.88 -11.18 -15.12
N TYR A 332 -3.17 -10.34 -16.12
CA TYR A 332 -4.09 -10.69 -17.19
C TYR A 332 -3.60 -11.90 -17.99
N SER A 333 -4.50 -12.81 -18.36
CA SER A 333 -4.18 -14.00 -19.15
C SER A 333 -5.26 -14.40 -20.14
N THR A 334 -4.84 -14.75 -21.35
CA THR A 334 -5.66 -15.35 -22.41
C THR A 334 -5.76 -16.88 -22.31
N ALA A 335 -5.29 -17.49 -21.22
CA ALA A 335 -5.50 -18.92 -21.01
C ALA A 335 -6.99 -19.22 -20.81
N ILE A 336 -7.46 -20.36 -21.33
CA ILE A 336 -8.84 -20.81 -21.22
C ILE A 336 -8.96 -21.75 -20.02
N ASP A 337 -9.95 -21.51 -19.16
CA ASP A 337 -10.38 -22.42 -18.12
C ASP A 337 -11.09 -23.63 -18.77
N HIS A 338 -10.54 -24.82 -18.57
CA HIS A 338 -11.05 -26.05 -19.17
C HIS A 338 -12.43 -26.48 -18.63
N GLU A 339 -12.84 -26.02 -17.46
CA GLU A 339 -14.14 -26.32 -16.86
C GLU A 339 -15.22 -25.33 -17.32
N THR A 340 -14.88 -24.04 -17.41
CA THR A 340 -15.85 -22.99 -17.76
C THR A 340 -15.83 -22.59 -19.23
N GLY A 341 -14.80 -22.98 -19.98
CA GLY A 341 -14.57 -22.58 -21.37
C GLY A 341 -14.27 -21.08 -21.54
N ARG A 342 -14.08 -20.35 -20.44
CA ARG A 342 -13.85 -18.90 -20.44
C ARG A 342 -12.36 -18.59 -20.31
N LEU A 343 -11.96 -17.46 -20.88
CA LEU A 343 -10.62 -16.91 -20.65
C LEU A 343 -10.50 -16.46 -19.18
N TYR A 344 -9.34 -16.68 -18.57
CA TYR A 344 -9.08 -16.22 -17.19
C TYR A 344 -9.15 -14.69 -17.06
N GLY A 345 -8.75 -13.94 -18.10
CA GLY A 345 -8.71 -12.47 -18.10
C GLY A 345 -7.87 -11.89 -16.95
N GLY A 346 -8.22 -10.71 -16.46
CA GLY A 346 -7.64 -10.04 -15.27
C GLY A 346 -7.97 -10.72 -13.93
N GLY A 347 -8.40 -11.99 -13.93
CA GLY A 347 -8.92 -12.68 -12.76
C GLY A 347 -7.98 -13.70 -12.11
N ARG A 348 -6.69 -13.70 -12.43
CA ARG A 348 -5.73 -14.62 -11.80
C ARG A 348 -5.31 -14.18 -10.40
N MET A 349 -5.30 -12.87 -10.16
CA MET A 349 -4.99 -12.34 -8.84
C MET A 349 -6.29 -12.18 -8.03
N ARG A 350 -6.39 -12.98 -6.97
CA ARG A 350 -7.55 -13.05 -6.08
C ARG A 350 -7.09 -13.00 -4.63
N VAL A 351 -7.80 -12.24 -3.81
CA VAL A 351 -7.60 -12.19 -2.36
C VAL A 351 -8.81 -12.80 -1.71
N ARG A 352 -8.63 -13.95 -1.07
CA ARG A 352 -9.69 -14.59 -0.30
C ARG A 352 -9.83 -13.88 1.04
N ILE A 353 -11.01 -13.34 1.29
CA ILE A 353 -11.35 -12.67 2.55
C ILE A 353 -11.93 -13.71 3.51
N ASN A 354 -12.98 -14.42 3.09
CA ASN A 354 -13.56 -15.47 3.92
C ASN A 354 -14.04 -16.64 3.05
N ARG A 355 -14.92 -17.50 3.57
CA ARG A 355 -15.43 -18.65 2.81
C ARG A 355 -16.26 -18.26 1.60
N ASN A 356 -16.94 -17.12 1.66
CA ASN A 356 -17.93 -16.69 0.69
C ASN A 356 -17.47 -15.48 -0.14
N VAL A 357 -16.34 -14.89 0.23
CA VAL A 357 -15.93 -13.58 -0.23
C VAL A 357 -14.50 -13.64 -0.77
N GLU A 358 -14.36 -13.27 -2.04
CA GLU A 358 -13.10 -13.19 -2.75
C GLU A 358 -13.06 -11.87 -3.55
N VAL A 359 -11.97 -11.13 -3.41
CA VAL A 359 -11.75 -9.88 -4.13
C VAL A 359 -10.83 -10.16 -5.31
N ARG A 360 -11.28 -9.81 -6.52
CA ARG A 360 -10.46 -9.86 -7.73
C ARG A 360 -9.64 -8.58 -7.86
N ILE A 361 -8.33 -8.73 -8.06
CA ILE A 361 -7.40 -7.63 -8.33
C ILE A 361 -7.14 -7.62 -9.84
N ASP A 362 -8.06 -7.00 -10.56
CA ASP A 362 -8.08 -6.89 -12.03
C ASP A 362 -7.68 -5.49 -12.54
N LYS A 363 -7.24 -4.62 -11.63
CA LYS A 363 -6.84 -3.24 -11.88
C LYS A 363 -5.61 -2.87 -11.06
N TRP A 364 -4.75 -2.03 -11.61
CA TRP A 364 -3.54 -1.54 -10.92
C TRP A 364 -3.89 -0.67 -9.72
N TRP A 365 -4.93 0.16 -9.82
CA TRP A 365 -5.39 0.94 -8.66
C TRP A 365 -5.80 0.04 -7.48
N LYS A 366 -6.42 -1.13 -7.76
CA LYS A 366 -6.77 -2.11 -6.72
C LYS A 366 -5.52 -2.74 -6.10
N LEU A 367 -4.49 -3.00 -6.90
CA LEU A 367 -3.23 -3.54 -6.40
C LEU A 367 -2.54 -2.56 -5.46
N GLN A 368 -2.46 -1.27 -5.84
CA GLN A 368 -1.85 -0.23 -5.01
C GLN A 368 -2.56 -0.09 -3.66
N ARG A 369 -3.90 0.03 -3.68
CA ARG A 369 -4.72 0.10 -2.46
C ARG A 369 -4.60 -1.15 -1.59
N LEU A 370 -4.59 -2.34 -2.19
CA LEU A 370 -4.38 -3.60 -1.46
C LEU A 370 -3.00 -3.64 -0.78
N ASN A 371 -1.95 -3.21 -1.48
CA ASN A 371 -0.59 -3.21 -0.94
C ASN A 371 -0.48 -2.24 0.24
N ALA A 372 -1.05 -1.03 0.13
CA ALA A 372 -1.12 -0.07 1.24
C ALA A 372 -1.87 -0.64 2.46
N LEU A 373 -3.06 -1.22 2.25
CA LEU A 373 -3.83 -1.84 3.32
C LEU A 373 -3.07 -3.00 4.00
N ARG A 374 -2.37 -3.85 3.23
CA ARG A 374 -1.55 -4.94 3.78
C ARG A 374 -0.33 -4.44 4.54
N ARG A 375 0.26 -3.33 4.11
CA ARG A 375 1.40 -2.70 4.80
C ARG A 375 0.99 -2.21 6.19
N VAL A 376 -0.16 -1.54 6.27
CA VAL A 376 -0.70 -0.98 7.53
C VAL A 376 -1.30 -2.06 8.44
N LEU A 377 -2.16 -2.94 7.90
CA LEU A 377 -2.98 -3.88 8.69
C LEU A 377 -2.37 -5.28 8.85
N GLN A 378 -1.39 -5.63 8.04
CA GLN A 378 -0.68 -6.92 8.08
C GLN A 378 -1.65 -8.13 8.11
N GLY A 379 -1.42 -9.09 9.02
CA GLY A 379 -2.26 -10.27 9.19
C GLY A 379 -3.71 -9.96 9.59
N GLY A 380 -3.98 -8.76 10.10
CA GLY A 380 -5.31 -8.28 10.47
C GLY A 380 -6.17 -7.83 9.29
N PHE A 381 -5.59 -7.67 8.09
CA PHE A 381 -6.27 -7.19 6.88
C PHE A 381 -7.62 -7.88 6.64
N VAL A 382 -7.67 -9.21 6.74
CA VAL A 382 -8.89 -9.99 6.47
C VAL A 382 -10.02 -9.65 7.45
N HIS A 383 -9.70 -9.53 8.73
CA HIS A 383 -10.68 -9.18 9.76
C HIS A 383 -11.16 -7.74 9.60
N GLN A 384 -10.23 -6.83 9.35
CA GLN A 384 -10.53 -5.41 9.10
C GLN A 384 -11.41 -5.24 7.87
N TYR A 385 -11.12 -5.96 6.79
CA TYR A 385 -11.91 -5.88 5.58
C TYR A 385 -13.36 -6.38 5.77
N ASP A 386 -13.62 -7.28 6.72
CA ASP A 386 -14.98 -7.75 7.07
C ASP A 386 -15.73 -6.78 8.01
N LYS A 387 -15.03 -5.94 8.77
CA LYS A 387 -15.59 -5.14 9.87
C LYS A 387 -15.49 -3.63 9.70
N ASN A 388 -14.46 -3.15 9.01
CA ASN A 388 -14.16 -1.75 8.77
C ASN A 388 -14.62 -1.37 7.36
N GLU A 389 -15.67 -0.55 7.29
CA GLU A 389 -16.26 -0.11 6.02
C GLU A 389 -15.23 0.62 5.15
N ALA A 390 -14.36 1.44 5.73
CA ALA A 390 -13.29 2.17 5.02
C ALA A 390 -12.39 1.22 4.23
N VAL A 391 -11.98 0.11 4.86
CA VAL A 391 -11.12 -0.91 4.27
C VAL A 391 -11.85 -1.65 3.14
N SER A 392 -13.14 -1.97 3.33
CA SER A 392 -13.94 -2.62 2.30
C SER A 392 -14.27 -1.71 1.11
N ARG A 393 -14.50 -0.41 1.35
CA ARG A 393 -14.75 0.64 0.37
C ARG A 393 -13.50 0.96 -0.44
N CYS A 394 -12.33 0.97 0.20
CA CYS A 394 -11.04 1.16 -0.45
C CYS A 394 -10.77 0.07 -1.51
N LEU A 395 -11.21 -1.16 -1.25
CA LEU A 395 -11.02 -2.29 -2.16
C LEU A 395 -12.35 -3.02 -2.42
N PRO A 396 -13.25 -2.44 -3.24
CA PRO A 396 -14.61 -2.93 -3.39
C PRO A 396 -14.66 -4.29 -4.10
N PHE A 397 -15.61 -5.12 -3.68
CA PHE A 397 -15.86 -6.39 -4.35
C PHE A 397 -16.30 -6.19 -5.79
N SER A 398 -15.69 -6.96 -6.68
CA SER A 398 -16.34 -7.26 -7.95
C SER A 398 -17.31 -8.40 -7.70
N VAL A 399 -18.60 -8.11 -7.60
CA VAL A 399 -19.63 -9.15 -7.67
C VAL A 399 -19.48 -9.75 -9.05
N ALA A 400 -18.88 -10.95 -9.15
CA ALA A 400 -19.05 -11.75 -10.35
C ALA A 400 -20.56 -11.96 -10.46
N SER A 401 -21.20 -11.29 -11.43
CA SER A 401 -22.61 -11.47 -11.70
C SER A 401 -22.84 -12.96 -11.85
N LYS A 402 -23.47 -13.58 -10.85
CA LYS A 402 -23.94 -14.95 -10.95
C LYS A 402 -25.03 -14.90 -12.01
N ARG A 403 -24.68 -15.38 -13.21
CA ARG A 403 -25.65 -15.86 -14.18
C ARG A 403 -25.55 -17.36 -14.24
#